data_AF-A0A2G6KPL4-F1
#
_entry.id   AF-A0A2G6KPL4-F1
#
_cell.length_a   1.000
_cell.length_b   1.000
_cell.length_c   1.000
_cell.angle_alpha   90.00
_cell.angle_beta   90.00
_cell.angle_gamma   90.00
#
_symmetry.space_group_name_H-M   'P 1'
#
loop_
_entity.id
_entity.type
_entity.pdbx_description
1 polymer ?
#
loop_
_entity_poly.entity_id
_entity_poly.type
_entity_poly.pdbx_seq_one_letter_code
_entity_poly.pdbx_strand_id
1 'polypeptide(L)'
;MMHVPAFTAVRKRAAVATQRGVGLIEVLLAVLVLSIGFLASARMQVESMRTAQAANALSQAKFMLLDMSERMRANRQGMRDGNYASITTAADTSEPGCVSNGTPCSAADIALADRHRWSRYLHPEKAGDTNFVPLLPGSATKGARGTIKRDDTTGAHTVTVYWNEPLDGSDSERSLSIKVYP
;
A
#
# COMPACT_ATOMS: atom_id res chain seq x y z
N MET A 1 -30.92 7.19 -84.36
CA MET A 1 -29.77 6.26 -84.38
C MET A 1 -28.85 6.61 -83.21
N MET A 2 -29.00 5.94 -82.07
CA MET A 2 -28.01 5.92 -81.00
C MET A 2 -27.90 4.47 -80.55
N HIS A 3 -26.72 3.90 -80.81
CA HIS A 3 -26.40 2.49 -80.58
C HIS A 3 -25.92 2.36 -79.13
N VAL A 4 -26.68 1.65 -78.29
CA VAL A 4 -26.29 1.36 -76.90
C VAL A 4 -25.41 0.11 -76.91
N PRO A 5 -24.15 0.16 -76.43
CA PRO A 5 -23.31 -1.03 -76.39
C PRO A 5 -23.71 -1.90 -75.19
N ALA A 6 -23.82 -3.21 -75.42
CA ALA A 6 -24.04 -4.20 -74.38
C ALA A 6 -22.76 -4.40 -73.55
N PHE A 7 -22.77 -4.02 -72.28
CA PHE A 7 -21.71 -4.34 -71.34
C PHE A 7 -21.80 -5.82 -70.93
N THR A 8 -20.82 -6.62 -71.37
CA THR A 8 -20.68 -8.02 -70.99
C THR A 8 -20.00 -8.10 -69.61
N ALA A 9 -20.74 -8.55 -68.59
CA ALA A 9 -20.18 -8.76 -67.26
C ALA A 9 -19.30 -10.02 -67.23
N VAL A 10 -17.98 -9.86 -67.16
CA VAL A 10 -17.04 -10.96 -66.93
C VAL A 10 -17.12 -11.40 -65.46
N ARG A 11 -17.77 -12.53 -65.18
CA ARG A 11 -17.69 -13.18 -63.86
C ARG A 11 -16.29 -13.77 -63.68
N LYS A 12 -15.44 -13.09 -62.89
CA LYS A 12 -14.22 -13.72 -62.35
C LYS A 12 -14.63 -14.91 -61.49
N ARG A 13 -14.26 -16.13 -61.89
CA ARG A 13 -14.38 -17.30 -61.00
C ARG A 13 -13.44 -17.09 -59.82
N ALA A 14 -13.99 -16.99 -58.62
CA ALA A 14 -13.18 -17.04 -57.41
C ALA A 14 -12.47 -18.39 -57.38
N ALA A 15 -11.13 -18.38 -57.38
CA ALA A 15 -10.36 -19.60 -57.21
C ALA A 15 -10.68 -20.17 -55.82
N VAL A 16 -11.08 -21.43 -55.76
CA VAL A 16 -11.23 -22.14 -54.48
C VAL A 16 -9.83 -22.30 -53.90
N ALA A 17 -9.52 -21.53 -52.85
CA ALA A 17 -8.29 -21.70 -52.11
C ALA A 17 -8.28 -23.12 -51.51
N THR A 18 -7.32 -23.95 -51.93
CA THR A 18 -7.14 -25.28 -51.35
C THR A 18 -6.65 -25.12 -49.91
N GLN A 19 -7.47 -25.55 -48.96
CA GLN A 19 -7.12 -25.57 -47.54
C GLN A 19 -5.94 -26.53 -47.35
N ARG A 20 -4.76 -25.98 -47.08
CA ARG A 20 -3.61 -26.77 -46.64
C ARG A 20 -3.88 -27.20 -45.20
N GLY A 21 -3.88 -28.51 -44.95
CA GLY A 21 -4.07 -29.07 -43.60
C GLY A 21 -2.96 -28.59 -42.66
N VAL A 22 -3.29 -28.49 -41.37
CA VAL A 22 -2.35 -28.06 -40.33
C VAL A 22 -1.32 -29.16 -40.12
N GLY A 23 -0.04 -28.82 -40.23
CA GLY A 23 1.05 -29.79 -40.00
C GLY A 23 1.23 -30.08 -38.51
N LEU A 24 1.64 -31.31 -38.14
CA LEU A 24 1.97 -31.64 -36.75
C LEU A 24 3.02 -30.66 -36.17
N ILE A 25 4.01 -30.28 -36.99
CA ILE A 25 5.06 -29.32 -36.60
C ILE A 25 4.52 -27.90 -36.36
N GLU A 26 3.46 -27.51 -37.06
CA GLU A 26 2.83 -26.20 -36.93
C GLU A 26 2.08 -26.09 -35.60
N VAL A 27 1.36 -27.16 -35.22
CA VAL A 27 0.71 -27.24 -33.91
C VAL A 27 1.73 -27.24 -32.77
N LEU A 28 2.84 -27.98 -32.91
CA LEU A 28 3.90 -28.00 -31.90
C LEU A 28 4.56 -26.62 -31.73
N LEU A 29 4.84 -25.90 -32.82
CA LEU A 29 5.37 -24.54 -32.77
C LEU A 29 4.35 -23.56 -32.17
N ALA A 30 3.07 -23.67 -32.52
CA ALA A 30 2.01 -22.85 -31.94
C ALA A 30 1.91 -23.04 -30.42
N VAL A 31 1.93 -24.29 -29.96
CA VAL A 31 1.94 -24.60 -28.52
C VAL A 31 3.20 -24.07 -27.84
N LEU A 32 4.38 -24.24 -28.45
CA LEU A 32 5.64 -23.72 -27.92
C LEU A 32 5.59 -22.20 -27.68
N VAL A 33 5.17 -21.43 -28.70
CA VAL A 33 5.06 -19.97 -28.61
C VAL A 33 4.01 -19.57 -27.57
N LEU A 34 2.86 -20.26 -27.55
CA LEU A 34 1.79 -20.01 -26.59
C LEU A 34 2.23 -20.26 -25.15
N SER A 35 2.96 -21.36 -24.89
CA SER A 35 3.51 -21.68 -23.57
C SER A 35 4.47 -20.61 -23.06
N ILE A 36 5.35 -20.07 -23.93
CA ILE A 36 6.25 -18.97 -23.58
C ILE A 36 5.44 -17.71 -23.25
N GLY A 37 4.42 -17.38 -24.04
CA GLY A 37 3.53 -16.26 -23.79
C GLY A 37 2.81 -16.34 -22.45
N PHE A 38 2.30 -17.53 -22.09
CA PHE A 38 1.67 -17.74 -20.79
C PHE A 38 2.65 -17.61 -19.62
N LEU A 39 3.87 -18.13 -19.74
CA LEU A 39 4.88 -18.00 -18.69
C LEU A 39 5.28 -16.53 -18.48
N ALA A 40 5.39 -15.74 -19.57
CA ALA A 40 5.64 -14.31 -19.49
C ALA A 40 4.49 -13.56 -18.79
N SER A 41 3.23 -13.86 -19.15
CA SER A 41 2.03 -13.30 -18.52
C SER A 41 1.96 -13.63 -17.02
N ALA A 42 2.23 -14.88 -16.64
CA ALA A 42 2.21 -15.32 -15.24
C ALA A 42 3.21 -14.52 -14.38
N ARG A 43 4.43 -14.29 -14.90
CA ARG A 43 5.43 -13.45 -14.21
C ARG A 43 4.94 -12.02 -14.02
N MET A 44 4.35 -11.42 -15.05
CA MET A 44 3.82 -10.06 -14.97
C MET A 44 2.66 -9.95 -13.96
N GLN A 45 1.80 -10.97 -13.87
CA GLN A 45 0.73 -11.01 -12.88
C GLN A 45 1.25 -11.04 -11.44
N VAL A 46 2.29 -11.85 -11.17
CA VAL A 46 2.94 -11.89 -9.84
C VAL A 46 3.55 -10.54 -9.50
N GLU A 47 4.23 -9.90 -10.44
CA GLU A 47 4.85 -8.59 -10.22
C GLU A 47 3.82 -7.47 -10.01
N SER A 48 2.72 -7.51 -10.78
CA SER A 48 1.58 -6.60 -10.59
C SER A 48 0.98 -6.73 -9.18
N MET A 49 0.84 -7.95 -8.67
CA MET A 49 0.36 -8.16 -7.30
C MET A 49 1.32 -7.58 -6.26
N ARG A 50 2.63 -7.79 -6.42
CA ARG A 50 3.66 -7.25 -5.51
C ARG A 50 3.65 -5.73 -5.48
N THR A 51 3.62 -5.10 -6.65
CA THR A 51 3.57 -3.63 -6.77
C THR A 51 2.28 -3.04 -6.20
N ALA A 52 1.14 -3.71 -6.39
CA ALA A 52 -0.13 -3.32 -5.78
C ALA A 52 -0.09 -3.40 -4.24
N GLN A 53 0.50 -4.46 -3.67
CA GLN A 53 0.66 -4.60 -2.22
C GLN A 53 1.58 -3.50 -1.63
N ALA A 54 2.71 -3.21 -2.28
CA ALA A 54 3.61 -2.14 -1.86
C ALA A 54 2.94 -0.75 -1.92
N ALA A 55 2.18 -0.48 -2.99
CA ALA A 55 1.42 0.77 -3.11
C ALA A 55 0.33 0.91 -2.03
N ASN A 56 -0.34 -0.18 -1.67
CA ASN A 56 -1.31 -0.20 -0.58
C ASN A 56 -0.64 0.10 0.78
N ALA A 57 0.47 -0.57 1.10
CA ALA A 57 1.23 -0.31 2.32
C ALA A 57 1.69 1.16 2.40
N LEU A 58 2.26 1.70 1.32
CA LEU A 58 2.66 3.11 1.27
C LEU A 58 1.47 4.06 1.49
N SER A 59 0.30 3.74 0.95
CA SER A 59 -0.91 4.56 1.11
C SER A 59 -1.40 4.57 2.55
N GLN A 60 -1.38 3.41 3.22
CA GLN A 60 -1.72 3.29 4.63
C GLN A 60 -0.70 3.99 5.55
N ALA A 61 0.60 3.88 5.23
CA ALA A 61 1.64 4.60 5.95
C ALA A 61 1.47 6.12 5.85
N LYS A 62 1.16 6.63 4.65
CA LYS A 62 0.82 8.05 4.43
C LYS A 62 -0.41 8.47 5.22
N PHE A 63 -1.47 7.66 5.19
CA PHE A 63 -2.69 7.94 5.95
C PHE A 63 -2.38 8.11 7.45
N MET A 64 -1.67 7.16 8.06
CA MET A 64 -1.34 7.23 9.49
C MET A 64 -0.40 8.39 9.83
N LEU A 65 0.58 8.68 8.95
CA LEU A 65 1.49 9.79 9.14
C LEU A 65 0.74 11.13 9.11
N LEU A 66 -0.18 11.29 8.15
CA LEU A 66 -0.99 12.49 8.02
C LEU A 66 -1.97 12.62 9.20
N ASP A 67 -2.71 11.57 9.54
CA ASP A 67 -3.63 11.55 10.70
C ASP A 67 -2.91 11.96 11.98
N MET A 68 -1.77 11.35 12.29
CA MET A 68 -0.98 11.71 13.47
C MET A 68 -0.46 13.16 13.41
N SER A 69 -0.01 13.62 12.25
CA SER A 69 0.48 15.00 12.09
C SER A 69 -0.63 16.04 12.29
N GLU A 70 -1.85 15.76 11.82
CA GLU A 70 -3.00 16.66 12.01
C GLU A 70 -3.48 16.66 13.45
N ARG A 71 -3.49 15.50 14.13
CA ARG A 71 -3.77 15.40 15.57
C ARG A 71 -2.80 16.24 16.40
N MET A 72 -1.51 16.14 16.11
CA MET A 72 -0.49 16.97 16.73
C MET A 72 -0.77 18.46 16.50
N ARG A 73 -1.05 18.87 15.26
CA ARG A 73 -1.42 20.26 14.92
C ARG A 73 -2.68 20.74 15.64
N ALA A 74 -3.65 19.88 15.90
CA ALA A 74 -4.82 20.22 16.71
C ALA A 74 -4.45 20.42 18.19
N ASN A 75 -3.48 19.67 18.71
CA ASN A 75 -2.98 19.77 20.08
C ASN A 75 -1.64 20.52 20.16
N ARG A 76 -1.60 21.77 19.66
CA ARG A 76 -0.37 22.59 19.67
C ARG A 76 0.22 22.80 21.06
N GLN A 77 -0.65 22.89 22.07
CA GLN A 77 -0.22 23.04 23.46
C GLN A 77 0.56 21.80 23.92
N GLY A 78 0.06 20.60 23.62
CA GLY A 78 0.78 19.36 23.92
C GLY A 78 2.12 19.25 23.20
N MET A 79 2.26 19.77 21.98
CA MET A 79 3.55 19.84 21.29
C MET A 79 4.55 20.76 22.01
N ARG A 80 4.10 21.94 22.47
CA ARG A 80 4.94 22.89 23.22
C ARG A 80 5.39 22.31 24.56
N ASP A 81 4.45 21.69 25.26
CA ASP A 81 4.65 21.09 26.59
C ASP A 81 5.48 19.80 26.55
N GLY A 82 5.80 19.29 25.36
CA GLY A 82 6.65 18.11 25.20
C GLY A 82 5.90 16.77 25.31
N ASN A 83 4.57 16.78 25.33
CA ASN A 83 3.75 15.56 25.41
C ASN A 83 3.92 14.64 24.19
N TYR A 84 4.40 15.17 23.07
CA TYR A 84 4.76 14.40 21.86
C TYR A 84 6.27 14.20 21.68
N ALA A 85 7.11 14.52 22.68
CA ALA A 85 8.56 14.56 22.48
C ALA A 85 9.21 13.20 22.18
N SER A 86 8.66 12.13 22.76
CA SER A 86 9.15 10.76 22.59
C SER A 86 8.00 9.76 22.66
N ILE A 87 7.29 9.59 21.55
CA ILE A 87 6.20 8.62 21.43
C ILE A 87 6.66 7.44 20.59
N THR A 88 6.30 6.23 21.01
CA THR A 88 6.36 5.03 20.18
C THR A 88 5.03 4.28 20.32
N THR A 89 4.49 3.81 19.19
CA THR A 89 3.29 2.96 19.21
C THR A 89 3.59 1.62 19.86
N ALA A 90 2.64 1.10 20.63
CA ALA A 90 2.82 -0.16 21.36
C ALA A 90 1.47 -0.82 21.65
N ALA A 91 1.50 -2.12 21.93
CA ALA A 91 0.39 -2.80 22.59
C ALA A 91 0.18 -2.24 24.01
N ASP A 92 -0.95 -2.60 24.63
CA ASP A 92 -1.29 -2.24 26.02
C ASP A 92 -1.33 -0.73 26.30
N THR A 93 -1.48 0.10 25.27
CA THR A 93 -1.78 1.52 25.46
C THR A 93 -3.23 1.66 25.95
N SER A 94 -3.48 2.65 26.81
CA SER A 94 -4.82 2.94 27.33
C SER A 94 -5.35 4.27 26.80
N GLU A 95 -6.65 4.29 26.48
CA GLU A 95 -7.38 5.52 26.20
C GLU A 95 -7.61 6.27 27.53
N PRO A 96 -7.27 7.56 27.62
CA PRO A 96 -7.55 8.37 28.81
C PRO A 96 -9.04 8.44 29.12
N GLY A 97 -9.38 8.38 30.41
CA GLY A 97 -10.78 8.36 30.86
C GLY A 97 -11.58 9.59 30.43
N CYS A 98 -10.93 10.74 30.22
CA CYS A 98 -11.63 11.94 29.75
C CYS A 98 -12.26 11.74 28.36
N VAL A 99 -11.63 10.95 27.48
CA VAL A 99 -12.17 10.64 26.15
C VAL A 99 -13.35 9.68 26.26
N SER A 100 -13.21 8.62 27.06
CA SER A 100 -14.26 7.61 27.26
C SER A 100 -15.50 8.18 27.97
N ASN A 101 -15.29 9.14 28.88
CA ASN A 101 -16.35 9.77 29.67
C ASN A 101 -16.91 11.04 29.02
N GLY A 102 -16.37 11.49 27.88
CA GLY A 102 -16.80 12.71 27.20
C GLY A 102 -16.56 14.00 28.00
N THR A 103 -15.54 14.02 28.87
CA THR A 103 -15.16 15.19 29.66
C THR A 103 -13.99 15.95 29.01
N PRO A 104 -13.77 17.24 29.33
CA PRO A 104 -12.63 17.98 28.80
C PRO A 104 -11.29 17.31 29.13
N CYS A 105 -10.50 17.00 28.11
CA CYS A 105 -9.17 16.42 28.24
C CYS A 105 -8.09 17.49 28.34
N SER A 106 -7.05 17.25 29.15
CA SER A 106 -5.85 18.09 29.14
C SER A 106 -5.05 17.88 27.85
N ALA A 107 -4.11 18.79 27.55
CA ALA A 107 -3.21 18.62 26.41
C ALA A 107 -2.32 17.36 26.52
N ALA A 108 -2.05 16.87 27.74
CA ALA A 108 -1.34 15.62 27.97
C ALA A 108 -2.23 14.41 27.70
N ASP A 109 -3.49 14.45 28.15
CA ASP A 109 -4.46 13.39 27.89
C ASP A 109 -4.72 13.25 26.38
N ILE A 110 -4.87 14.36 25.65
CA ILE A 110 -5.05 14.30 24.19
C ILE A 110 -3.86 13.60 23.52
N ALA A 111 -2.62 13.84 23.97
CA ALA A 111 -1.45 13.15 23.42
C ALA A 111 -1.44 11.65 23.73
N LEU A 112 -1.91 11.23 24.92
CA LEU A 112 -2.07 9.82 25.27
C LEU A 112 -3.17 9.15 24.44
N ALA A 113 -4.29 9.84 24.25
CA ALA A 113 -5.40 9.40 23.38
C ALA A 113 -4.93 9.22 21.93
N ASP A 114 -4.18 10.18 21.39
CA ASP A 114 -3.61 10.10 20.04
C ASP A 114 -2.65 8.92 19.93
N ARG A 115 -1.75 8.73 20.91
CA ARG A 115 -0.85 7.57 20.94
C ARG A 115 -1.62 6.25 20.97
N HIS A 116 -2.68 6.16 21.77
CA HIS A 116 -3.51 4.96 21.86
C HIS A 116 -4.13 4.65 20.49
N ARG A 117 -4.86 5.61 19.90
CA ARG A 117 -5.49 5.46 18.59
C ARG A 117 -4.49 5.12 17.49
N TRP A 118 -3.35 5.78 17.47
CA TRP A 118 -2.29 5.48 16.52
C TRP A 118 -1.71 4.08 16.71
N SER A 119 -1.60 3.62 17.96
CA SER A 119 -1.15 2.27 18.27
C SER A 119 -2.13 1.20 17.81
N ARG A 120 -3.45 1.46 17.84
CA ARG A 120 -4.47 0.49 17.39
C ARG A 120 -4.37 0.12 15.91
N TYR A 121 -3.71 0.92 15.07
CA TYR A 121 -3.44 0.55 13.68
C TYR A 121 -2.35 -0.52 13.53
N LEU A 122 -1.43 -0.61 14.48
CA LEU A 122 -0.18 -1.37 14.34
C LEU A 122 0.02 -2.44 15.42
N HIS A 123 -0.72 -2.34 16.54
CA HIS A 123 -0.56 -3.21 17.69
C HIS A 123 -1.89 -3.73 18.20
N PRO A 124 -1.92 -4.98 18.71
CA PRO A 124 -3.07 -5.52 19.41
C PRO A 124 -3.40 -4.69 20.65
N GLU A 125 -4.63 -4.85 21.15
CA GLU A 125 -5.04 -4.13 22.37
C GLU A 125 -4.25 -4.65 23.56
N LYS A 126 -4.14 -5.98 23.61
CA LYS A 126 -3.39 -6.73 24.61
C LYS A 126 -2.18 -7.36 23.96
N ALA A 127 -1.01 -7.20 24.56
CA ALA A 127 0.18 -7.90 24.10
C ALA A 127 -0.05 -9.42 24.08
N GLY A 128 0.44 -10.06 23.02
CA GLY A 128 0.31 -11.51 22.83
C GLY A 128 -0.97 -11.98 22.12
N ASP A 129 -1.89 -11.09 21.74
CA ASP A 129 -3.00 -11.46 20.86
C ASP A 129 -2.49 -11.81 19.45
N THR A 130 -2.58 -13.09 19.09
CA THR A 130 -2.12 -13.62 17.80
C THR A 130 -3.11 -13.43 16.67
N ASN A 131 -4.35 -13.01 16.95
CA ASN A 131 -5.38 -12.79 15.93
C ASN A 131 -5.34 -11.37 15.35
N PHE A 132 -4.54 -10.48 15.93
CA PHE A 132 -4.41 -9.12 15.44
C PHE A 132 -3.62 -9.08 14.13
N VAL A 133 -4.24 -8.50 13.11
CA VAL A 133 -3.59 -8.23 11.82
C VAL A 133 -3.28 -6.74 11.76
N PRO A 134 -1.99 -6.34 11.81
CA PRO A 134 -1.61 -4.93 11.69
C PRO A 134 -1.99 -4.39 10.32
N LEU A 135 -2.28 -3.10 10.25
CA LEU A 135 -2.58 -2.43 8.99
C LEU A 135 -1.38 -2.52 8.03
N LEU A 136 -0.18 -2.21 8.53
CA LEU A 136 1.05 -2.33 7.77
C LEU A 136 1.74 -3.69 7.97
N PRO A 137 2.39 -4.21 6.93
CA PRO A 137 3.16 -5.43 7.03
C PRO A 137 4.37 -5.24 7.98
N GLY A 138 4.62 -6.27 8.78
CA GLY A 138 5.77 -6.35 9.69
C GLY A 138 6.42 -7.72 9.58
N SER A 139 7.65 -7.82 10.06
CA SER A 139 8.36 -9.09 10.24
C SER A 139 8.25 -9.58 11.68
N ALA A 140 8.47 -10.88 11.89
CA ALA A 140 8.66 -11.47 13.20
C ALA A 140 9.81 -10.82 14.00
N THR A 141 10.82 -10.26 13.33
CA THR A 141 11.96 -9.59 13.99
C THR A 141 11.79 -8.07 14.12
N LYS A 142 11.03 -7.46 13.21
CA LYS A 142 10.77 -6.02 13.15
C LYS A 142 9.31 -5.77 12.77
N GLY A 143 8.47 -5.54 13.76
CA GLY A 143 7.07 -5.17 13.56
C GLY A 143 6.92 -3.74 13.03
N ALA A 144 5.81 -3.47 12.33
CA ALA A 144 5.45 -2.13 11.93
C ALA A 144 5.23 -1.24 13.16
N ARG A 145 5.73 0.01 13.12
CA ARG A 145 5.71 0.91 14.28
C ARG A 145 5.68 2.37 13.86
N GLY A 146 5.14 3.19 14.74
CA GLY A 146 5.15 4.64 14.64
C GLY A 146 6.01 5.24 15.74
N THR A 147 6.84 6.23 15.43
CA THR A 147 7.61 7.00 16.41
C THR A 147 7.48 8.50 16.20
N ILE A 148 7.52 9.27 17.28
CA ILE A 148 7.68 10.72 17.25
C ILE A 148 8.90 11.07 18.08
N LYS A 149 9.79 11.87 17.49
CA LYS A 149 10.97 12.42 18.18
C LYS A 149 10.99 13.93 18.02
N ARG A 150 11.13 14.66 19.12
CA ARG A 150 11.37 16.10 19.11
C ARG A 150 12.86 16.38 18.92
N ASP A 151 13.16 17.35 18.08
CA ASP A 151 14.47 17.98 17.96
C ASP A 151 14.49 19.21 18.87
N ASP A 152 15.28 19.14 19.94
CA ASP A 152 15.36 20.20 20.94
C ASP A 152 15.99 21.50 20.40
N THR A 153 16.74 21.41 19.30
CA THR A 153 17.38 22.59 18.68
C THR A 153 16.36 23.38 17.86
N THR A 154 15.51 22.69 17.10
CA THR A 154 14.56 23.33 16.18
C THR A 154 13.12 23.40 16.71
N GLY A 155 12.81 22.65 17.78
CA GLY A 155 11.44 22.45 18.27
C GLY A 155 10.58 21.59 17.34
N ALA A 156 11.13 21.06 16.25
CA ALA A 156 10.41 20.24 15.29
C ALA A 156 10.19 18.83 15.82
N HIS A 157 9.01 18.27 15.55
CA HIS A 157 8.70 16.87 15.83
C HIS A 157 8.77 16.07 14.54
N THR A 158 9.62 15.06 14.51
CA THR A 158 9.71 14.12 13.39
C THR A 158 8.83 12.92 13.67
N VAL A 159 7.68 12.85 12.98
CA VAL A 159 6.80 11.68 12.98
C VAL A 159 7.34 10.71 11.94
N THR A 160 7.52 9.44 12.30
CA THR A 160 7.99 8.39 11.38
C THR A 160 7.14 7.14 11.53
N VAL A 161 6.75 6.55 10.40
CA VAL A 161 6.12 5.24 10.33
C VAL A 161 7.11 4.27 9.68
N TYR A 162 7.26 3.09 10.27
CA TYR A 162 8.12 2.00 9.81
C TYR A 162 7.27 0.77 9.49
N TRP A 163 7.59 0.09 8.40
CA TRP A 163 7.00 -1.19 8.01
C TRP A 163 8.04 -2.05 7.29
N ASN A 164 7.73 -3.31 7.09
CA ASN A 164 8.63 -4.25 6.44
C ASN A 164 7.96 -4.85 5.21
N GLU A 165 8.69 -4.89 4.11
CA GLU A 165 8.28 -5.60 2.91
C GLU A 165 9.07 -6.90 2.83
N PRO A 166 8.41 -8.08 2.80
CA PRO A 166 9.12 -9.34 2.63
C PRO A 166 9.68 -9.41 1.21
N LEU A 167 11.01 -9.23 1.08
CA LEU A 167 11.73 -9.32 -0.18
C LEU A 167 12.69 -10.51 -0.11
N ASP A 168 12.38 -11.57 -0.85
CA ASP A 168 13.27 -12.72 -1.09
C ASP A 168 13.97 -13.28 0.16
N GLY A 169 13.24 -13.39 1.28
CA GLY A 169 13.75 -13.93 2.54
C GLY A 169 14.55 -12.94 3.41
N SER A 170 14.63 -11.67 3.00
CA SER A 170 15.25 -10.58 3.76
C SER A 170 14.20 -9.54 4.17
N ASP A 171 14.27 -9.10 5.42
CA ASP A 171 13.37 -8.08 5.97
C ASP A 171 13.87 -6.68 5.60
N SER A 172 13.33 -6.11 4.52
CA SER A 172 13.63 -4.74 4.12
C SER A 172 12.73 -3.76 4.88
N GLU A 173 13.31 -3.09 5.88
CA GLU A 173 12.62 -2.02 6.62
C GLU A 173 12.47 -0.78 5.74
N ARG A 174 11.23 -0.30 5.63
CA ARG A 174 10.83 0.91 4.93
C ARG A 174 10.36 1.91 5.97
N SER A 175 10.56 3.20 5.67
CA SER A 175 10.06 4.25 6.54
C SER A 175 9.58 5.46 5.75
N LEU A 176 8.67 6.20 6.36
CA LEU A 176 8.17 7.48 5.88
C LEU A 176 8.12 8.45 7.05
N SER A 177 8.66 9.65 6.86
CA SER A 177 8.74 10.67 7.90
C SER A 177 8.19 12.01 7.44
N ILE A 178 7.61 12.77 8.37
CA ILE A 178 7.24 14.18 8.19
C ILE A 178 7.67 14.98 9.42
N LYS A 179 8.06 16.24 9.20
CA LYS A 179 8.32 17.19 10.28
C LYS A 179 7.07 18.01 10.58
N VAL A 180 6.75 18.16 11.86
CA VAL A 180 5.64 18.95 12.39
C VAL A 180 6.19 19.99 13.35
N TYR A 181 5.70 21.22 13.27
CA TYR A 181 6.12 22.33 14.12
C TYR A 181 4.97 22.76 15.05
N PRO A 182 5.27 23.18 16.29
CA PRO A 182 4.29 23.60 17.28
C PRO A 182 3.52 24.88 16.96
#